data_AF-X1BAZ4-F1
#
_entry.id   AF-X1BAZ4-F1
#
_cell.length_a   1.000
_cell.length_b   1.000
_cell.length_c   1.000
_cell.angle_alpha   90.00
_cell.angle_beta   90.00
_cell.angle_gamma   90.00
#
_symmetry.space_group_name_H-M   'P 1'
#
loop_
_entity.id
_entity.type
_entity.pdbx_description
1 polymer ?
#
loop_
_entity_poly.entity_id
_entity_poly.type
_entity_poly.pdbx_seq_one_letter_code
_entity_poly.pdbx_strand_id
1 'polypeptide(L)'
;MHVEDIGEDFGYRYLEIYCGPRDFDGDMIVPGDYQYQRNNATFRRALAYALNYSYMIEEIQAGTVTFGIPAVPRNFPGHNASVWHGWNETTYAVQIEKARDLMMSIYPTETAAVTNVLDGGTNDAAWRALSLRTFEANEHSGGGIDTDMTNLMTNNFGLIGIDVEVTIREWPEYLDVGEDNPWEMDGGFVGWGPDYLNPFNMIDPLFNLASGSCFSRINDTSPGGLTESMIAAASDTNPVTSLEKWMGVQSLIYDVSDWNENPASAAHIPTWATYLFR
;
A
#
# COMPACT_ATOMS: atom_id res chain seq x y z
N MET A 1 -12.63 -8.15 31.42
CA MET A 1 -12.07 -8.01 30.07
C MET A 1 -11.65 -6.56 29.99
N HIS A 2 -10.36 -6.28 30.14
CA HIS A 2 -9.85 -4.93 29.96
C HIS A 2 -9.97 -4.61 28.47
N VAL A 3 -10.23 -3.34 28.13
CA VAL A 3 -10.31 -2.88 26.72
C VAL A 3 -8.97 -3.10 25.99
N GLU A 4 -7.89 -3.21 26.75
CA GLU A 4 -6.52 -3.50 26.30
C GLU A 4 -6.36 -4.96 25.82
N ASP A 5 -7.22 -5.91 26.25
CA ASP A 5 -7.06 -7.34 25.94
C ASP A 5 -7.70 -7.79 24.60
N ILE A 6 -8.38 -6.90 23.86
CA ILE A 6 -9.19 -7.29 22.67
C ILE A 6 -8.43 -7.04 21.35
N GLY A 7 -7.17 -6.58 21.40
CA GLY A 7 -6.36 -6.24 20.22
C GLY A 7 -4.93 -6.80 20.19
N GLU A 8 -4.36 -7.24 21.31
CA GLU A 8 -2.94 -7.63 21.39
C GLU A 8 -2.52 -8.76 20.45
N ASP A 9 -3.49 -9.58 20.04
CA ASP A 9 -3.28 -10.76 19.19
C ASP A 9 -3.70 -10.55 17.73
N PHE A 10 -4.02 -9.32 17.33
CA PHE A 10 -4.46 -9.00 15.98
C PHE A 10 -3.59 -7.90 15.36
N GLY A 11 -2.96 -8.18 14.22
CA GLY A 11 -2.11 -7.23 13.52
C GLY A 11 -2.30 -7.31 12.02
N TYR A 12 -2.36 -6.16 11.37
CA TYR A 12 -2.14 -6.06 9.95
C TYR A 12 -0.68 -5.79 9.65
N ARG A 13 -0.28 -6.23 8.47
CA ARG A 13 0.90 -5.74 7.80
C ARG A 13 0.52 -5.14 6.45
N TYR A 14 1.22 -4.06 6.11
CA TYR A 14 1.05 -3.32 4.88
C TYR A 14 2.41 -3.00 4.29
N LEU A 15 2.47 -2.89 2.97
CA LEU A 15 3.51 -2.12 2.29
C LEU A 15 2.98 -0.70 2.13
N GLU A 16 3.57 0.25 2.85
CA GLU A 16 3.24 1.66 2.77
C GLU A 16 4.12 2.34 1.74
N ILE A 17 3.51 3.09 0.81
CA ILE A 17 4.22 3.75 -0.28
C ILE A 17 4.22 5.26 -0.05
N TYR A 18 5.40 5.86 0.04
CA TYR A 18 5.52 7.31 0.14
C TYR A 18 4.94 7.97 -1.11
N CYS A 19 3.95 8.83 -0.94
CA CYS A 19 3.28 9.56 -2.00
C CYS A 19 3.15 11.05 -1.71
N GLY A 20 3.93 11.57 -0.76
CA GLY A 20 4.03 12.99 -0.51
C GLY A 20 4.72 13.76 -1.65
N PRO A 21 4.73 15.10 -1.58
CA PRO A 21 5.20 15.97 -2.66
C PRO A 21 6.72 16.24 -2.65
N ARG A 22 7.49 15.58 -1.77
CA ARG A 22 8.91 15.86 -1.57
C ARG A 22 9.84 14.84 -2.24
N ASP A 23 11.01 15.30 -2.67
CA ASP A 23 12.11 14.45 -3.10
C ASP A 23 12.92 13.92 -1.90
N PHE A 24 13.98 13.17 -2.17
CA PHE A 24 14.83 12.56 -1.14
C PHE A 24 15.60 13.58 -0.29
N ASP A 25 15.81 14.81 -0.78
CA ASP A 25 16.44 15.88 -0.01
C ASP A 25 15.43 16.65 0.87
N GLY A 26 14.14 16.28 0.76
CA GLY A 26 13.04 16.93 1.47
C GLY A 26 12.53 18.18 0.76
N ASP A 27 12.97 18.47 -0.46
CA ASP A 27 12.50 19.61 -1.23
C ASP A 27 11.18 19.29 -1.94
N MET A 28 10.32 20.31 -2.10
CA MET A 28 9.07 20.16 -2.86
C MET A 28 9.40 19.92 -4.33
N ILE A 29 9.00 18.78 -4.88
CA ILE A 29 9.24 18.43 -6.30
C ILE A 29 8.55 19.44 -7.22
N VAL A 30 7.33 19.83 -6.88
CA VAL A 30 6.59 20.91 -7.53
C VAL A 30 6.31 21.99 -6.49
N PRO A 31 7.07 23.11 -6.49
CA PRO A 31 6.91 24.15 -5.49
C PRO A 31 5.47 24.68 -5.39
N GLY A 32 4.88 24.56 -4.20
CA GLY A 32 3.52 25.02 -3.91
C GLY A 32 2.39 24.05 -4.27
N ASP A 33 2.70 22.92 -4.92
CA ASP A 33 1.73 21.86 -5.18
C ASP A 33 1.86 20.75 -4.12
N TYR A 34 1.04 20.86 -3.08
CA TYR A 34 1.00 19.88 -2.00
C TYR A 34 0.20 18.62 -2.36
N GLN A 35 -0.53 18.63 -3.48
CA GLN A 35 -1.28 17.48 -3.98
C GLN A 35 -0.43 16.62 -4.93
N TYR A 36 0.73 17.12 -5.37
CA TYR A 36 1.68 16.34 -6.14
C TYR A 36 2.08 15.07 -5.38
N GLN A 37 2.12 13.94 -6.09
CA GLN A 37 2.49 12.65 -5.53
C GLN A 37 3.72 12.11 -6.24
N ARG A 38 4.85 11.99 -5.53
CA ARG A 38 6.09 11.41 -6.08
C ARG A 38 5.84 10.02 -6.66
N ASN A 39 5.22 9.15 -5.85
CA ASN A 39 4.69 7.87 -6.31
C ASN A 39 3.21 8.01 -6.55
N ASN A 40 2.82 8.44 -7.76
CA ASN A 40 1.42 8.67 -8.11
C ASN A 40 0.58 7.37 -8.04
N ALA A 41 -0.75 7.54 -7.96
CA ALA A 41 -1.67 6.42 -7.82
C ALA A 41 -1.54 5.34 -8.91
N THR A 42 -1.32 5.72 -10.17
CA THR A 42 -1.13 4.75 -11.27
C THR A 42 0.09 3.86 -11.03
N PHE A 43 1.20 4.45 -10.58
CA PHE A 43 2.41 3.69 -10.23
C PHE A 43 2.16 2.75 -9.05
N ARG A 44 1.53 3.24 -7.98
CA ARG A 44 1.23 2.43 -6.79
C ARG A 44 0.31 1.24 -7.10
N ARG A 45 -0.68 1.43 -7.96
CA ARG A 45 -1.54 0.33 -8.44
C ARG A 45 -0.76 -0.70 -9.26
N ALA A 46 0.20 -0.27 -10.07
CA ALA A 46 1.08 -1.20 -10.79
C ALA A 46 1.90 -2.05 -9.80
N LEU A 47 2.45 -1.44 -8.75
CA LEU A 47 3.13 -2.17 -7.67
C LEU A 47 2.18 -3.15 -6.96
N ALA A 48 0.95 -2.72 -6.65
CA ALA A 48 -0.04 -3.57 -6.00
C ALA A 48 -0.44 -4.78 -6.86
N TYR A 49 -0.63 -4.61 -8.16
CA TYR A 49 -0.89 -5.74 -9.07
C TYR A 49 0.33 -6.62 -9.30
N ALA A 50 1.54 -6.08 -9.17
CA ALA A 50 2.76 -6.87 -9.35
C ALA A 50 3.02 -7.84 -8.19
N LEU A 51 2.45 -7.66 -7.01
CA LEU A 51 2.70 -8.58 -5.88
C LEU A 51 1.96 -9.91 -6.02
N ASN A 52 2.70 -11.01 -5.86
CA ASN A 52 2.12 -12.35 -5.75
C ASN A 52 1.63 -12.63 -4.32
N TYR A 53 0.40 -12.24 -4.00
CA TYR A 53 -0.17 -12.43 -2.66
C TYR A 53 -0.38 -13.89 -2.27
N SER A 54 -0.59 -14.80 -3.23
CA SER A 54 -0.68 -16.24 -2.93
C SER A 54 0.66 -16.76 -2.41
N TYR A 55 1.76 -16.43 -3.09
CA TYR A 55 3.11 -16.81 -2.65
C TYR A 55 3.44 -16.22 -1.28
N MET A 56 3.06 -14.97 -1.04
CA MET A 56 3.23 -14.31 0.25
C MET A 56 2.53 -15.08 1.39
N ILE A 57 1.28 -15.50 1.18
CA ILE A 57 0.51 -16.21 2.21
C ILE A 57 0.99 -17.65 2.36
N GLU A 58 1.17 -18.36 1.26
CA GLU A 58 1.41 -19.82 1.26
C GLU A 58 2.87 -20.16 1.57
N GLU A 59 3.82 -19.41 1.02
CA GLU A 59 5.24 -19.74 1.08
C GLU A 59 5.99 -18.93 2.14
N ILE A 60 5.81 -17.59 2.17
CA ILE A 60 6.49 -16.74 3.17
C ILE A 60 5.84 -16.90 4.55
N GLN A 61 4.51 -16.92 4.60
CA GLN A 61 3.75 -17.01 5.85
C GLN A 61 3.29 -18.43 6.19
N ALA A 62 3.69 -19.43 5.40
CA ALA A 62 3.36 -20.85 5.60
C ALA A 62 1.85 -21.15 5.79
N GLY A 63 0.98 -20.34 5.17
CA GLY A 63 -0.47 -20.45 5.28
C GLY A 63 -1.05 -20.08 6.66
N THR A 64 -0.26 -19.45 7.54
CA THR A 64 -0.68 -19.12 8.91
C THR A 64 -1.43 -17.81 9.04
N VAL A 65 -1.52 -17.05 7.95
CA VAL A 65 -2.14 -15.72 7.89
C VAL A 65 -3.24 -15.67 6.83
N THR A 66 -4.01 -14.60 6.83
CA THR A 66 -5.02 -14.35 5.78
C THR A 66 -4.75 -13.05 5.05
N PHE A 67 -5.27 -12.91 3.83
CA PHE A 67 -5.12 -11.68 3.07
C PHE A 67 -5.76 -10.49 3.79
N GLY A 68 -4.98 -9.44 4.03
CA GLY A 68 -5.35 -8.33 4.89
C GLY A 68 -6.12 -7.22 4.17
N ILE A 69 -7.39 -7.45 3.81
CA ILE A 69 -8.25 -6.40 3.23
C ILE A 69 -9.61 -6.28 3.95
N PRO A 70 -10.17 -5.06 4.06
CA PRO A 70 -9.54 -3.73 3.94
C PRO A 70 -8.73 -3.39 5.22
N ALA A 71 -8.37 -2.12 5.41
CA ALA A 71 -7.73 -1.64 6.66
C ALA A 71 -8.49 -2.04 7.94
N VAL A 72 -9.83 -2.08 7.91
CA VAL A 72 -10.62 -2.50 9.08
C VAL A 72 -10.86 -4.02 9.03
N PRO A 73 -10.51 -4.77 10.10
CA PRO A 73 -10.64 -6.23 10.17
C PRO A 73 -12.06 -6.75 9.96
N ARG A 74 -12.22 -7.96 9.41
CA ARG A 74 -13.54 -8.59 9.14
C ARG A 74 -14.50 -8.61 10.35
N ASN A 75 -13.97 -8.69 11.56
CA ASN A 75 -14.76 -8.77 12.79
C ASN A 75 -14.83 -7.44 13.55
N PHE A 76 -14.38 -6.33 12.96
CA PHE A 76 -14.44 -5.01 13.57
C PHE A 76 -15.68 -4.23 13.11
N PRO A 77 -16.28 -3.40 13.98
CA PRO A 77 -17.30 -2.44 13.55
C PRO A 77 -16.78 -1.55 12.42
N GLY A 78 -17.57 -1.38 11.37
CA GLY A 78 -17.17 -0.57 10.21
C GLY A 78 -16.29 -1.30 9.20
N HIS A 79 -16.09 -2.62 9.31
CA HIS A 79 -15.50 -3.42 8.24
C HIS A 79 -16.27 -3.28 6.93
N ASN A 80 -15.56 -2.96 5.84
CA ASN A 80 -16.16 -2.92 4.51
C ASN A 80 -15.93 -4.24 3.76
N ALA A 81 -16.90 -5.15 3.87
CA ALA A 81 -16.87 -6.42 3.14
C ALA A 81 -17.09 -6.29 1.62
N SER A 82 -17.50 -5.11 1.14
CA SER A 82 -17.69 -4.84 -0.29
C SER A 82 -16.40 -4.42 -1.00
N VAL A 83 -15.36 -4.03 -0.25
CA VAL A 83 -14.05 -3.72 -0.86
C VAL A 83 -13.57 -4.93 -1.62
N TRP A 84 -13.35 -4.71 -2.91
CA TRP A 84 -12.85 -5.73 -3.79
C TRP A 84 -11.37 -5.50 -4.12
N HIS A 85 -10.54 -6.49 -3.81
CA HIS A 85 -9.15 -6.54 -4.27
C HIS A 85 -9.03 -7.59 -5.36
N GLY A 86 -8.65 -7.17 -6.58
CA GLY A 86 -8.67 -8.00 -7.78
C GLY A 86 -7.75 -9.23 -7.79
N TRP A 87 -7.04 -9.51 -6.68
CA TRP A 87 -6.20 -10.69 -6.51
C TRP A 87 -6.99 -12.00 -6.49
N ASN A 88 -8.18 -12.02 -5.87
CA ASN A 88 -8.91 -13.27 -5.62
C ASN A 88 -9.59 -13.92 -6.85
N GLU A 89 -9.65 -13.22 -7.98
CA GLU A 89 -10.44 -13.68 -9.14
C GLU A 89 -9.61 -14.01 -10.37
N THR A 90 -8.32 -13.68 -10.37
CA THR A 90 -7.46 -13.83 -11.54
C THR A 90 -6.12 -14.43 -11.16
N THR A 91 -5.51 -15.15 -12.10
CA THR A 91 -4.17 -15.71 -11.90
C THR A 91 -3.14 -14.59 -11.74
N TYR A 92 -2.02 -14.90 -11.08
CA TYR A 92 -0.93 -13.94 -10.93
C TYR A 92 -0.42 -13.39 -12.29
N ALA A 93 -0.43 -14.23 -13.34
CA ALA A 93 -0.09 -13.79 -14.70
C ALA A 93 -0.98 -12.64 -15.20
N VAL A 94 -2.30 -12.73 -14.99
CA VAL A 94 -3.25 -11.67 -15.36
C VAL A 94 -3.04 -10.39 -14.53
N GLN A 95 -2.63 -10.52 -13.27
CA GLN A 95 -2.30 -9.36 -12.44
C GLN A 95 -1.04 -8.66 -12.96
N ILE A 96 -0.02 -9.42 -13.37
CA ILE A 96 1.18 -8.87 -14.00
C ILE A 96 0.87 -8.18 -15.33
N GLU A 97 -0.02 -8.72 -16.15
CA GLU A 97 -0.50 -8.03 -17.37
C GLU A 97 -1.10 -6.65 -17.04
N LYS A 98 -1.98 -6.57 -16.03
CA LYS A 98 -2.56 -5.28 -15.57
C LYS A 98 -1.50 -4.33 -15.05
N ALA A 99 -0.51 -4.82 -14.30
CA ALA A 99 0.59 -4.00 -13.81
C ALA A 99 1.41 -3.43 -14.97
N ARG A 100 1.70 -4.26 -15.99
CA ARG A 100 2.39 -3.85 -17.23
C ARG A 100 1.59 -2.81 -18.00
N ASP A 101 0.28 -2.97 -18.14
CA ASP A 101 -0.60 -1.98 -18.78
C ASP A 101 -0.51 -0.61 -18.11
N LEU A 102 -0.53 -0.59 -16.77
CA LEU A 102 -0.34 0.65 -16.01
C LEU A 102 1.06 1.24 -16.25
N MET A 103 2.12 0.42 -16.21
CA MET A 103 3.48 0.91 -16.47
C MET A 103 3.66 1.48 -17.89
N MET A 104 3.02 0.88 -18.90
CA MET A 104 3.03 1.40 -20.27
C MET A 104 2.33 2.76 -20.38
N SER A 105 1.32 3.02 -19.54
CA SER A 105 0.67 4.33 -19.49
C SER A 105 1.55 5.41 -18.86
N ILE A 106 2.48 5.03 -17.98
CA ILE A 106 3.40 5.94 -17.29
C ILE A 106 4.67 6.17 -18.14
N TYR A 107 5.20 5.12 -18.78
CA TYR A 107 6.46 5.11 -19.54
C TYR A 107 6.28 4.67 -21.01
N PRO A 108 5.41 5.33 -21.79
CA PRO A 108 5.03 4.83 -23.12
C PRO A 108 6.19 4.78 -24.12
N THR A 109 7.23 5.60 -23.95
CA THR A 109 8.38 5.65 -24.85
C THR A 109 9.34 4.50 -24.56
N GLU A 110 9.64 4.30 -23.29
CA GLU A 110 10.57 3.30 -22.76
C GLU A 110 10.01 1.89 -22.97
N THR A 111 8.69 1.71 -22.82
CA THR A 111 8.03 0.42 -23.01
C THR A 111 7.69 0.11 -24.47
N ALA A 112 7.92 1.03 -25.42
CA ALA A 112 7.55 0.83 -26.82
C ALA A 112 8.26 -0.38 -27.48
N ALA A 113 9.44 -0.76 -27.00
CA ALA A 113 10.17 -1.91 -27.53
C ALA A 113 9.57 -3.25 -27.04
N VAL A 114 8.99 -3.29 -25.83
CA VAL A 114 8.40 -4.51 -25.25
C VAL A 114 6.97 -4.75 -25.71
N THR A 115 6.23 -3.70 -26.09
CA THR A 115 4.88 -3.79 -26.66
C THR A 115 4.86 -4.38 -28.07
N ASN A 116 5.92 -4.15 -28.85
CA ASN A 116 6.05 -4.63 -30.23
C ASN A 116 6.47 -6.11 -30.32
N VAL A 117 6.85 -6.74 -29.20
CA VAL A 117 7.06 -8.18 -29.15
C VAL A 117 5.67 -8.83 -29.13
N LEU A 118 5.34 -9.59 -30.18
CA LEU A 118 4.04 -10.21 -30.51
C LEU A 118 3.49 -11.22 -29.47
N ASP A 119 3.82 -11.09 -28.19
CA ASP A 119 3.60 -12.13 -27.18
C ASP A 119 2.79 -11.66 -25.95
N GLY A 120 1.85 -10.73 -26.17
CA GLY A 120 0.82 -10.39 -25.17
C GLY A 120 1.35 -9.94 -23.80
N GLY A 121 2.55 -9.38 -23.75
CA GLY A 121 3.14 -8.96 -22.48
C GLY A 121 3.64 -10.11 -21.61
N THR A 122 4.12 -11.23 -22.16
CA THR A 122 4.66 -12.39 -21.38
C THR A 122 6.20 -12.46 -21.33
N ASN A 123 6.92 -11.56 -22.01
CA ASN A 123 8.39 -11.60 -22.04
C ASN A 123 9.02 -10.96 -20.78
N ASP A 124 9.04 -11.72 -19.69
CA ASP A 124 9.58 -11.32 -18.39
C ASP A 124 11.03 -10.84 -18.46
N ALA A 125 11.85 -11.46 -19.31
CA ALA A 125 13.25 -11.07 -19.48
C ALA A 125 13.39 -9.66 -20.08
N ALA A 126 12.53 -9.31 -21.03
CA ALA A 126 12.54 -7.98 -21.64
C ALA A 126 12.08 -6.90 -20.64
N TRP A 127 11.04 -7.19 -19.84
CA TRP A 127 10.60 -6.27 -18.79
C TRP A 127 11.66 -6.02 -17.74
N ARG A 128 12.32 -7.08 -17.24
CA ARG A 128 13.43 -6.96 -16.28
C ARG A 128 14.59 -6.13 -16.81
N ALA A 129 14.80 -6.10 -18.13
CA ALA A 129 15.88 -5.34 -18.74
C ALA A 129 15.57 -3.83 -18.90
N LEU A 130 14.33 -3.39 -18.67
CA LEU A 130 13.93 -2.00 -18.91
C LEU A 130 14.50 -1.02 -17.88
N SER A 131 14.62 -1.42 -16.60
CA SER A 131 15.14 -0.56 -15.52
C SER A 131 14.49 0.84 -15.55
N LEU A 132 13.17 0.89 -15.62
CA LEU A 132 12.38 2.12 -15.82
C LEU A 132 12.57 3.10 -14.67
N ARG A 133 12.72 2.56 -13.46
CA ARG A 133 12.92 3.31 -12.22
C ARG A 133 13.43 2.37 -11.12
N THR A 134 14.22 2.92 -10.21
CA THR A 134 14.54 2.31 -8.92
C THR A 134 13.48 2.66 -7.87
N PHE A 135 13.00 1.64 -7.16
CA PHE A 135 12.14 1.75 -5.98
C PHE A 135 12.96 1.38 -4.75
N GLU A 136 13.09 2.31 -3.82
CA GLU A 136 13.83 2.08 -2.58
C GLU A 136 12.90 1.51 -1.50
N ALA A 137 13.11 0.23 -1.18
CA ALA A 137 12.36 -0.52 -0.18
C ALA A 137 13.09 -0.50 1.16
N ASN A 138 12.42 0.01 2.19
CA ASN A 138 12.97 0.11 3.53
C ASN A 138 12.50 -1.08 4.37
N GLU A 139 13.45 -1.76 5.02
CA GLU A 139 13.19 -2.80 6.02
C GLU A 139 13.87 -2.45 7.33
N HIS A 140 13.28 -2.89 8.44
CA HIS A 140 13.97 -2.83 9.72
C HIS A 140 14.80 -4.10 9.93
N SER A 141 15.94 -3.96 10.62
CA SER A 141 16.83 -5.09 10.89
C SER A 141 16.17 -6.16 11.78
N GLY A 142 16.62 -7.40 11.64
CA GLY A 142 16.24 -8.52 12.52
C GLY A 142 15.00 -9.34 12.10
N GLY A 143 14.33 -8.99 11.01
CA GLY A 143 13.15 -9.73 10.51
C GLY A 143 13.44 -10.57 9.27
N GLY A 144 13.43 -11.91 9.39
CA GLY A 144 13.58 -12.80 8.22
C GLY A 144 12.44 -12.67 7.20
N ILE A 145 11.22 -12.39 7.70
CA ILE A 145 10.03 -12.16 6.87
C ILE A 145 10.20 -10.91 5.99
N ASP A 146 10.88 -9.87 6.49
CA ASP A 146 11.07 -8.61 5.76
C ASP A 146 11.99 -8.83 4.58
N THR A 147 13.09 -9.55 4.82
CA THR A 147 14.01 -9.97 3.76
C THR A 147 13.32 -10.85 2.71
N ASP A 148 12.49 -11.81 3.12
CA ASP A 148 11.73 -12.64 2.17
C ASP A 148 10.74 -11.81 1.34
N MET A 149 10.15 -10.79 1.97
CA MET A 149 9.23 -9.87 1.30
C MET A 149 9.94 -8.91 0.35
N THR A 150 11.09 -8.34 0.72
CA THR A 150 11.89 -7.49 -0.17
C THR A 150 12.49 -8.30 -1.34
N ASN A 151 12.84 -9.57 -1.12
CA ASN A 151 13.17 -10.52 -2.19
C ASN A 151 11.98 -10.78 -3.12
N LEU A 152 10.77 -10.97 -2.58
CA LEU A 152 9.55 -11.12 -3.37
C LEU A 152 9.28 -9.85 -4.21
N MET A 153 9.40 -8.66 -3.61
CA MET A 153 9.30 -7.38 -4.32
C MET A 153 10.33 -7.28 -5.44
N THR A 154 11.60 -7.57 -5.17
CA THR A 154 12.67 -7.53 -6.17
C THR A 154 12.35 -8.44 -7.37
N ASN A 155 11.87 -9.65 -7.09
CA ASN A 155 11.48 -10.58 -8.14
C ASN A 155 10.26 -10.08 -8.93
N ASN A 156 9.23 -9.62 -8.24
CA ASN A 156 7.96 -9.26 -8.84
C ASN A 156 7.98 -7.90 -9.55
N PHE A 157 8.58 -6.89 -8.94
CA PHE A 157 8.68 -5.55 -9.51
C PHE A 157 9.62 -5.53 -10.73
N GLY A 158 10.63 -6.40 -10.77
CA GLY A 158 11.42 -6.64 -11.97
C GLY A 158 10.57 -7.11 -13.17
N LEU A 159 9.45 -7.81 -12.94
CA LEU A 159 8.54 -8.22 -14.02
C LEU A 159 7.80 -7.03 -14.66
N ILE A 160 7.82 -5.87 -14.03
CA ILE A 160 7.23 -4.64 -14.56
C ILE A 160 8.28 -3.55 -14.83
N GLY A 161 9.56 -3.96 -14.88
CA GLY A 161 10.69 -3.08 -15.21
C GLY A 161 11.11 -2.14 -14.09
N ILE A 162 10.79 -2.46 -12.84
CA ILE A 162 11.22 -1.70 -11.67
C ILE A 162 12.34 -2.46 -10.97
N ASP A 163 13.44 -1.75 -10.72
CA ASP A 163 14.54 -2.25 -9.89
C ASP A 163 14.26 -1.91 -8.43
N VAL A 164 14.62 -2.82 -7.52
CA VAL A 164 14.45 -2.62 -6.09
C VAL A 164 15.81 -2.49 -5.44
N GLU A 165 16.02 -1.39 -4.72
CA GLU A 165 17.14 -1.21 -3.80
C GLU A 165 16.62 -1.33 -2.37
N VAL A 166 17.36 -2.02 -1.51
CA VAL A 166 16.94 -2.28 -0.13
C VAL A 166 17.80 -1.47 0.84
N THR A 167 17.14 -0.67 1.66
CA THR A 167 17.75 0.05 2.79
C THR A 167 17.34 -0.64 4.08
N ILE A 168 18.32 -1.19 4.80
CA ILE A 168 18.11 -1.83 6.11
C ILE A 168 18.42 -0.82 7.20
N ARG A 169 17.46 -0.56 8.09
CA ARG A 169 17.58 0.38 9.20
C ARG A 169 17.42 -0.33 10.54
N GLU A 170 18.06 0.18 11.60
CA GLU A 170 17.71 -0.27 12.95
C GLU A 170 16.30 0.23 13.32
N TRP A 171 15.55 -0.52 14.14
CA TRP A 171 14.14 -0.20 14.44
C TRP A 171 13.89 1.26 14.86
N PRO A 172 14.69 1.87 15.77
CA PRO A 172 14.49 3.27 16.14
C PRO A 172 14.71 4.24 14.96
N GLU A 173 15.68 3.97 14.09
CA GLU A 173 15.95 4.78 12.90
C GLU A 173 14.84 4.61 11.86
N TYR A 174 14.35 3.38 11.67
CA TYR A 174 13.24 3.09 10.76
C TYR A 174 11.99 3.92 11.12
N LEU A 175 11.65 3.96 12.42
CA LEU A 175 10.53 4.77 12.92
C LEU A 175 10.81 6.28 12.80
N ASP A 176 12.00 6.74 13.18
CA ASP A 176 12.37 8.17 13.11
C ASP A 176 12.29 8.70 11.67
N VAL A 177 12.79 7.93 10.70
CA VAL A 177 12.71 8.29 9.28
C VAL A 177 11.26 8.25 8.81
N GLY A 178 10.47 7.22 9.15
CA GLY A 178 9.07 7.17 8.74
C GLY A 178 8.22 8.30 9.32
N GLU A 179 8.46 8.68 10.57
CA GLU A 179 7.70 9.72 11.27
C GLU A 179 8.14 11.14 10.88
N ASP A 180 9.44 11.41 10.79
CA ASP A 180 9.95 12.77 10.63
C ASP A 180 10.44 13.07 9.21
N ASN A 181 10.98 12.08 8.49
CA ASN A 181 11.57 12.25 7.17
C ASN A 181 11.11 11.19 6.13
N PRO A 182 9.80 10.87 6.01
CA PRO A 182 9.38 9.72 5.21
C PRO A 182 9.64 9.87 3.70
N TRP A 183 9.98 11.08 3.24
CA TRP A 183 10.44 11.32 1.87
C TRP A 183 11.81 10.67 1.57
N GLU A 184 12.57 10.28 2.58
CA GLU A 184 13.77 9.46 2.41
C GLU A 184 13.45 8.01 2.04
N MET A 185 12.17 7.61 2.08
CA MET A 185 11.70 6.26 1.74
C MET A 185 10.85 6.29 0.48
N ASP A 186 10.98 5.32 -0.42
CA ASP A 186 9.96 5.08 -1.47
C ASP A 186 8.81 4.20 -0.97
N GLY A 187 9.13 3.22 -0.13
CA GLY A 187 8.15 2.52 0.70
C GLY A 187 8.80 1.66 1.77
N GLY A 188 7.97 1.16 2.68
CA GLY A 188 8.41 0.32 3.79
C GLY A 188 7.27 -0.51 4.37
N PHE A 189 7.62 -1.58 5.07
CA PHE A 189 6.62 -2.41 5.75
C PHE A 189 6.19 -1.80 7.07
N VAL A 190 4.89 -1.62 7.24
CA VAL A 190 4.29 -1.11 8.48
C VAL A 190 3.34 -2.17 9.04
N GLY A 191 3.45 -2.40 10.34
CA GLY A 191 2.50 -3.21 11.10
C GLY A 191 1.57 -2.31 11.90
N TRP A 192 0.28 -2.64 11.97
CA TRP A 192 -0.66 -1.93 12.83
C TRP A 192 -1.65 -2.88 13.48
N GLY A 193 -1.80 -2.74 14.80
CA GLY A 193 -2.81 -3.43 15.59
C GLY A 193 -3.78 -2.41 16.19
N PRO A 194 -5.05 -2.77 16.41
CA PRO A 194 -6.03 -1.88 16.99
C PRO A 194 -5.78 -1.72 18.49
N ASP A 195 -5.53 -0.48 18.93
CA ASP A 195 -5.50 -0.10 20.35
C ASP A 195 -6.91 -0.15 20.97
N TYR A 196 -7.96 0.01 20.15
CA TYR A 196 -9.36 -0.07 20.56
C TYR A 196 -10.29 -0.40 19.38
N LEU A 197 -11.48 -0.93 19.69
CA LEU A 197 -12.48 -1.37 18.71
C LEU A 197 -13.20 -0.21 17.99
N ASN A 198 -12.47 0.59 17.22
CA ASN A 198 -13.01 1.69 16.42
C ASN A 198 -12.28 1.77 15.07
N PRO A 199 -12.98 1.84 13.93
CA PRO A 199 -12.33 1.96 12.61
C PRO A 199 -11.44 3.21 12.50
N PHE A 200 -11.71 4.27 13.26
CA PHE A 200 -10.82 5.43 13.37
C PHE A 200 -9.39 5.01 13.69
N ASN A 201 -9.17 4.09 14.63
CA ASN A 201 -7.83 3.70 15.07
C ASN A 201 -7.09 2.82 14.05
N MET A 202 -7.81 2.19 13.11
CA MET A 202 -7.20 1.45 12.00
C MET A 202 -6.91 2.34 10.79
N ILE A 203 -7.50 3.53 10.71
CA ILE A 203 -7.45 4.37 9.50
C ILE A 203 -6.75 5.71 9.80
N ASP A 204 -7.20 6.47 10.78
CA ASP A 204 -6.68 7.81 11.05
C ASP A 204 -5.16 7.84 11.30
N PRO A 205 -4.58 6.95 12.14
CA PRO A 205 -3.13 6.95 12.35
C PRO A 205 -2.30 6.73 11.08
N LEU A 206 -2.82 5.97 10.12
CA LEU A 206 -2.09 5.53 8.92
C LEU A 206 -2.34 6.43 7.70
N PHE A 207 -3.45 7.18 7.68
CA PHE A 207 -3.88 7.94 6.50
C PHE A 207 -4.10 9.44 6.76
N ASN A 208 -4.04 9.89 8.02
CA ASN A 208 -4.13 11.30 8.36
C ASN A 208 -2.74 11.94 8.35
N LEU A 209 -2.54 13.00 7.57
CA LEU A 209 -1.28 13.73 7.49
C LEU A 209 -0.82 14.34 8.81
N ALA A 210 -1.74 14.57 9.76
CA ALA A 210 -1.40 15.03 11.10
C ALA A 210 -0.78 13.93 11.97
N SER A 211 -0.87 12.66 11.56
CA SER A 211 -0.27 11.53 12.25
C SER A 211 1.20 11.36 11.87
N GLY A 212 2.04 11.05 12.85
CA GLY A 212 3.41 10.60 12.62
C GLY A 212 3.46 9.23 11.92
N SER A 213 2.48 8.36 12.18
CA SER A 213 2.42 7.01 11.61
C SER A 213 1.90 6.94 10.17
N CYS A 214 1.61 8.08 9.53
CA CYS A 214 1.24 8.15 8.11
C CYS A 214 2.50 8.31 7.25
N PHE A 215 3.26 7.22 7.07
CA PHE A 215 4.53 7.25 6.33
C PHE A 215 4.31 7.53 4.85
N SER A 216 3.16 7.14 4.31
CA SER A 216 2.75 7.40 2.92
C SER A 216 2.65 8.89 2.65
N ARG A 217 2.33 9.72 3.66
CA ARG A 217 2.02 11.14 3.47
C ARG A 217 0.98 11.36 2.36
N ILE A 218 0.03 10.44 2.23
CA ILE A 218 -1.01 10.55 1.22
C ILE A 218 -1.83 11.82 1.46
N ASN A 219 -1.75 12.74 0.50
CA ASN A 219 -2.43 14.03 0.56
C ASN A 219 -3.46 14.12 -0.56
N ASP A 220 -4.65 13.55 -0.34
CA ASP A 220 -5.77 13.68 -1.26
C ASP A 220 -6.83 14.63 -0.69
N THR A 221 -6.71 15.90 -1.08
CA THR A 221 -7.66 16.98 -0.76
C THR A 221 -8.57 17.29 -1.94
N SER A 222 -8.68 16.38 -2.92
CA SER A 222 -9.66 16.54 -3.99
C SER A 222 -11.09 16.56 -3.41
N PRO A 223 -12.06 17.22 -4.05
CA PRO A 223 -13.44 17.21 -3.58
C PRO A 223 -13.99 15.77 -3.49
N GLY A 224 -14.44 15.35 -2.30
CA GLY A 224 -14.84 13.97 -2.01
C GLY A 224 -13.68 12.99 -1.82
N GLY A 225 -12.43 13.48 -1.79
CA GLY A 225 -11.23 12.68 -1.59
C GLY A 225 -11.06 12.17 -0.16
N LEU A 226 -9.91 11.52 0.08
CA LEU A 226 -9.59 10.85 1.34
C LEU A 226 -9.69 11.79 2.55
N THR A 227 -9.07 12.97 2.50
CA THR A 227 -9.04 13.89 3.65
C THR A 227 -10.44 14.35 4.04
N GLU A 228 -11.27 14.75 3.07
CA GLU A 228 -12.64 15.18 3.32
C GLU A 228 -13.50 14.02 3.89
N SER A 229 -13.34 12.83 3.31
CA SER A 229 -14.07 11.62 3.74
C SER A 229 -13.73 11.20 5.16
N MET A 230 -12.45 11.25 5.55
CA MET A 230 -12.00 10.95 6.91
C MET A 230 -12.53 11.97 7.92
N ILE A 231 -12.47 13.27 7.61
CA ILE A 231 -13.03 14.33 8.46
C ILE A 231 -14.54 14.13 8.65
N ALA A 232 -15.26 13.81 7.56
CA ALA A 232 -16.70 13.56 7.61
C ALA A 232 -17.08 12.32 8.43
N ALA A 233 -16.24 11.28 8.43
CA ALA A 233 -16.44 10.06 9.22
C ALA A 233 -16.16 10.31 10.71
N ALA A 234 -15.06 11.00 11.03
CA ALA A 234 -14.63 11.30 12.39
C ALA A 234 -15.51 12.33 13.12
N SER A 235 -16.11 13.28 12.40
CA SER A 235 -16.99 14.31 12.97
C SER A 235 -18.47 13.90 13.08
N ASP A 236 -18.84 12.71 12.60
CA ASP A 236 -20.21 12.23 12.69
C ASP A 236 -20.54 11.71 14.08
N THR A 237 -21.46 12.38 14.76
CA THR A 237 -21.90 12.00 16.10
C THR A 237 -22.86 10.81 16.11
N ASN A 238 -23.42 10.41 14.96
CA ASN A 238 -24.25 9.23 14.86
C ASN A 238 -23.36 8.00 14.56
N PRO A 239 -23.32 7.00 15.46
CA PRO A 239 -22.40 5.88 15.32
C PRO A 239 -22.69 5.03 14.08
N VAL A 240 -23.94 4.89 13.65
CA VAL A 240 -24.28 4.06 12.47
C VAL A 240 -23.74 4.71 11.20
N THR A 241 -24.04 6.00 11.00
CA THR A 241 -23.61 6.72 9.81
C THR A 241 -22.10 7.00 9.81
N SER A 242 -21.48 7.14 10.99
CA SER A 242 -20.01 7.18 11.11
C SER A 242 -19.37 5.89 10.59
N LEU A 243 -19.87 4.72 10.99
CA LEU A 243 -19.35 3.43 10.51
C LEU A 243 -19.52 3.27 8.99
N GLU A 244 -20.66 3.67 8.43
CA GLU A 244 -20.89 3.67 6.98
C GLU A 244 -19.89 4.56 6.23
N LYS A 245 -19.57 5.74 6.78
CA LYS A 245 -18.56 6.64 6.20
C LYS A 245 -17.16 6.06 6.27
N TRP A 246 -16.78 5.40 7.37
CA TRP A 246 -15.51 4.68 7.46
C TRP A 246 -15.41 3.51 6.48
N MET A 247 -16.54 2.87 6.14
CA MET A 247 -16.56 1.89 5.05
C MET A 247 -16.26 2.56 3.70
N GLY A 248 -16.83 3.74 3.43
CA GLY A 248 -16.52 4.53 2.25
C GLY A 248 -15.04 4.91 2.14
N VAL A 249 -14.40 5.31 3.25
CA VAL A 249 -12.95 5.59 3.29
C VAL A 249 -12.13 4.36 2.89
N GLN A 250 -12.51 3.17 3.34
CA GLN A 250 -11.82 1.93 2.94
C GLN A 250 -11.95 1.63 1.45
N SER A 251 -13.09 1.93 0.82
CA SER A 251 -13.26 1.80 -0.62
C SER A 251 -12.29 2.71 -1.38
N LEU A 252 -12.13 3.97 -0.95
CA LEU A 252 -11.19 4.91 -1.60
C LEU A 252 -9.75 4.38 -1.62
N ILE A 253 -9.33 3.69 -0.56
CA ILE A 253 -7.94 3.22 -0.43
C ILE A 253 -7.72 1.89 -1.17
N TYR A 254 -8.63 0.94 -1.04
CA TYR A 254 -8.39 -0.47 -1.38
C TYR A 254 -9.23 -1.01 -2.53
N ASP A 255 -10.36 -0.40 -2.89
CA ASP A 255 -11.28 -1.00 -3.85
C ASP A 255 -10.80 -0.78 -5.28
N VAL A 256 -10.41 -1.87 -5.95
CA VAL A 256 -9.84 -1.78 -7.30
C VAL A 256 -10.88 -1.50 -8.38
N SER A 257 -12.18 -1.66 -8.07
CA SER A 257 -13.25 -1.25 -8.99
C SER A 257 -13.37 0.28 -9.07
N ASP A 258 -12.98 0.98 -8.00
CA ASP A 258 -12.94 2.44 -7.89
C ASP A 258 -11.53 3.02 -8.13
N TRP A 259 -10.56 2.19 -8.53
CA TRP A 259 -9.21 2.67 -8.80
C TRP A 259 -9.12 3.58 -10.01
N ASN A 260 -10.10 3.64 -10.90
CA ASN A 260 -10.03 4.66 -11.95
C ASN A 260 -10.25 6.05 -11.32
N GLU A 261 -9.17 6.83 -11.26
CA GLU A 261 -9.12 8.27 -10.92
C GLU A 261 -8.92 8.66 -9.44
N ASN A 262 -8.84 7.73 -8.48
CA ASN A 262 -8.68 8.10 -7.07
C ASN A 262 -7.20 8.33 -6.64
N PRO A 263 -6.78 9.54 -6.20
CA PRO A 263 -5.41 9.80 -5.76
C PRO A 263 -4.98 9.01 -4.52
N ALA A 264 -5.89 8.50 -3.70
CA ALA A 264 -5.58 7.77 -2.47
C ALA A 264 -5.30 6.27 -2.67
N SER A 265 -5.72 5.70 -3.80
CA SER A 265 -5.66 4.26 -4.03
C SER A 265 -4.25 3.70 -3.87
N ALA A 266 -4.12 2.54 -3.24
CA ALA A 266 -2.85 1.82 -3.08
C ALA A 266 -1.72 2.65 -2.39
N ALA A 267 -2.05 3.70 -1.62
CA ALA A 267 -1.08 4.32 -0.70
C ALA A 267 -0.63 3.32 0.39
N HIS A 268 -1.53 2.42 0.76
CA HIS A 268 -1.25 1.17 1.46
C HIS A 268 -1.56 0.00 0.53
N ILE A 269 -0.58 -0.87 0.31
CA ILE A 269 -0.76 -2.13 -0.38
C ILE A 269 -0.94 -3.22 0.68
N PRO A 270 -2.11 -3.88 0.75
CA PRO A 270 -2.41 -4.86 1.78
C PRO A 270 -1.51 -6.09 1.64
N THR A 271 -0.91 -6.57 2.74
CA THR A 271 -0.18 -7.84 2.71
C THR A 271 -1.00 -8.93 3.41
N TRP A 272 -0.92 -9.01 4.73
CA TRP A 272 -1.67 -10.00 5.51
C TRP A 272 -2.19 -9.44 6.83
N ALA A 273 -3.19 -10.13 7.36
CA ALA A 273 -3.65 -10.00 8.73
C ALA A 273 -3.31 -11.28 9.50
N THR A 274 -2.73 -11.12 10.68
CA THR A 274 -2.49 -12.19 11.65
C THR A 274 -3.62 -12.24 12.67
N TYR A 275 -4.06 -13.45 13.00
CA TYR A 275 -4.87 -13.71 14.17
C TYR A 275 -4.04 -14.64 15.05
N LEU A 276 -3.40 -14.11 16.09
CA LEU A 276 -2.69 -14.90 17.09
C LEU A 276 -3.75 -15.58 17.97
N PHE A 277 -4.42 -16.61 17.46
CA PHE A 277 -5.16 -17.51 18.31
C PHE A 277 -4.15 -18.36 19.09
N ARG A 278 -3.87 -17.99 20.34
CA ARG A 278 -3.24 -18.89 21.31
C ARG A 278 -4.25 -19.86 21.92
#